data_AF-A0A0H4A2Z6-F1
#
_entry.id   AF-A0A0H4A2Z6-F1
#
_cell.length_a   1.000
_cell.length_b   1.000
_cell.length_c   1.000
_cell.angle_alpha   90.00
_cell.angle_beta   90.00
_cell.angle_gamma   90.00
#
_symmetry.space_group_name_H-M   'P 1'
#
loop_
_entity.id
_entity.type
_entity.pdbx_description
1 polymer ?
#
loop_
_entity_poly.entity_id
_entity_poly.type
_entity_poly.pdbx_seq_one_letter_code
_entity_poly.pdbx_strand_id
1 'polypeptide(L)'
;MGSRMIDLDSFEEIKDEFISCVEDGLTINDIADGFGFDRQDFSDFVESNSDALAAYRKGKFTFKRDLMKTAKTKGTVKAIQELIGDDSSKLSVEFKRGDMRTPDEIIITNTESHEKSR
;
A
#
# COMPACT_ATOMS: atom_id res chain seq x y z
N MET A 1 -22.04 -17.32 -12.14
CA MET A 1 -22.29 -16.06 -11.40
C MET A 1 -21.86 -14.94 -12.33
N GLY A 2 -22.73 -13.97 -12.62
CA GLY A 2 -22.34 -12.79 -13.41
C GLY A 2 -21.71 -11.75 -12.50
N SER A 3 -20.55 -11.24 -12.87
CA SER A 3 -19.84 -10.20 -12.12
C SER A 3 -20.65 -8.90 -12.13
N ARG A 4 -20.68 -8.19 -11.00
CA ARG A 4 -21.34 -6.89 -10.88
C ARG A 4 -20.42 -5.79 -11.44
N MET A 5 -20.97 -4.79 -12.12
CA MET A 5 -20.25 -3.56 -12.47
C MET A 5 -20.19 -2.61 -11.27
N ILE A 6 -19.08 -1.90 -11.07
CA ILE A 6 -18.94 -0.90 -9.99
C ILE A 6 -19.47 0.47 -10.45
N ASP A 7 -20.15 1.17 -9.54
CA ASP A 7 -20.54 2.58 -9.69
C ASP A 7 -20.13 3.39 -8.43
N LEU A 8 -20.39 4.70 -8.44
CA LEU A 8 -20.00 5.60 -7.35
C LEU A 8 -20.66 5.24 -6.01
N ASP A 9 -21.96 4.94 -6.02
CA ASP A 9 -22.70 4.62 -4.79
C ASP A 9 -22.19 3.30 -4.21
N SER A 10 -22.00 2.29 -5.07
CA SER A 10 -21.42 0.99 -4.70
C SER A 10 -20.01 1.15 -4.12
N PHE A 11 -19.20 2.05 -4.69
CA PHE A 11 -17.84 2.30 -4.18
C PHE A 11 -17.87 2.97 -2.80
N GLU A 12 -18.72 3.96 -2.58
CA GLU A 12 -18.82 4.62 -1.28
C GLU A 12 -19.28 3.64 -0.18
N GLU A 13 -20.10 2.63 -0.51
CA GLU A 13 -20.47 1.55 0.42
C GLU A 13 -19.29 0.67 0.85
N ILE A 14 -18.33 0.42 -0.05
CA ILE A 14 -17.19 -0.46 0.20
C ILE A 14 -15.88 0.29 0.49
N LYS A 15 -15.90 1.62 0.53
CA LYS A 15 -14.70 2.46 0.51
C LYS A 15 -13.74 2.20 1.66
N ASP A 16 -14.27 2.04 2.88
CA ASP A 16 -13.45 1.79 4.06
C ASP A 16 -12.79 0.41 4.00
N GLU A 17 -13.56 -0.61 3.59
CA GLU A 17 -13.06 -1.97 3.39
C GLU A 17 -12.03 -2.01 2.25
N PHE A 18 -12.30 -1.32 1.13
CA PHE A 18 -11.36 -1.14 0.03
C PHE A 18 -10.03 -0.56 0.52
N ILE A 19 -10.05 0.52 1.30
CA ILE A 19 -8.83 1.12 1.86
C ILE A 19 -8.09 0.09 2.71
N SER A 20 -8.79 -0.60 3.63
CA SER A 20 -8.19 -1.62 4.49
C SER A 20 -7.50 -2.72 3.68
N CYS A 21 -8.17 -3.25 2.65
CA CYS A 21 -7.59 -4.28 1.79
C CYS A 21 -6.31 -3.82 1.09
N VAL A 22 -6.29 -2.58 0.60
CA VAL A 22 -5.09 -2.00 -0.04
C VAL A 22 -3.95 -1.81 0.97
N GLU A 23 -4.27 -1.40 2.21
CA GLU A 23 -3.30 -1.26 3.30
C GLU A 23 -2.72 -2.60 3.76
N ASP A 24 -3.49 -3.68 3.63
CA ASP A 24 -3.05 -5.07 3.85
C ASP A 24 -2.23 -5.64 2.66
N GLY A 25 -2.11 -4.89 1.57
CA GLY A 25 -1.30 -5.25 0.41
C GLY A 25 -2.02 -6.09 -0.65
N LEU A 26 -3.34 -6.20 -0.61
CA LEU A 26 -4.12 -6.89 -1.65
C LEU A 26 -4.05 -6.14 -2.99
N THR A 27 -4.06 -6.88 -4.09
CA THR A 27 -4.08 -6.28 -5.43
C THR A 27 -5.49 -5.82 -5.80
N ILE A 28 -5.60 -4.89 -6.75
CA ILE A 28 -6.92 -4.42 -7.25
C ILE A 28 -7.78 -5.60 -7.73
N ASN A 29 -7.16 -6.62 -8.32
CA ASN A 29 -7.85 -7.81 -8.80
C ASN A 29 -8.37 -8.68 -7.65
N ASP A 30 -7.56 -8.90 -6.61
CA ASP A 30 -7.98 -9.67 -5.43
C ASP A 30 -9.15 -8.98 -4.72
N ILE A 31 -9.09 -7.65 -4.67
CA ILE A 31 -10.13 -6.82 -4.07
C ILE A 31 -11.42 -6.88 -4.91
N ALA A 32 -11.31 -6.75 -6.23
CA ALA A 32 -12.45 -6.89 -7.15
C ALA A 32 -13.11 -8.28 -7.00
N ASP A 33 -12.33 -9.36 -6.97
CA ASP A 33 -12.83 -10.71 -6.73
C ASP A 33 -13.53 -10.83 -5.36
N GLY A 34 -12.93 -10.27 -4.31
CA GLY A 34 -13.45 -10.29 -2.94
C GLY A 34 -14.81 -9.62 -2.80
N PHE A 35 -15.03 -8.52 -3.53
CA PHE A 35 -16.31 -7.81 -3.57
C PHE A 35 -17.27 -8.31 -4.66
N GLY A 36 -16.84 -9.24 -5.51
CA GLY A 36 -17.66 -9.78 -6.60
C GLY A 36 -17.85 -8.83 -7.79
N PHE A 37 -16.93 -7.90 -8.00
CA PHE A 37 -16.91 -7.02 -9.16
C PHE A 37 -16.14 -7.64 -10.33
N ASP A 38 -16.44 -7.18 -11.54
CA ASP A 38 -15.57 -7.46 -12.68
C ASP A 38 -14.20 -6.77 -12.48
N ARG A 39 -13.12 -7.51 -12.74
CA ARG A 39 -11.76 -7.00 -12.50
C ARG A 39 -11.41 -5.82 -13.39
N GLN A 40 -11.82 -5.87 -14.66
CA GLN A 40 -11.51 -4.80 -15.61
C GLN A 40 -12.31 -3.55 -15.25
N ASP A 41 -13.62 -3.70 -15.03
CA ASP A 41 -14.48 -2.57 -14.68
C ASP A 41 -14.05 -1.92 -13.35
N PHE A 42 -13.67 -2.74 -12.36
CA PHE A 42 -13.20 -2.24 -11.07
C PHE A 42 -11.86 -1.51 -11.19
N SER A 43 -10.93 -2.05 -11.97
CA SER A 43 -9.65 -1.38 -12.24
C SER A 43 -9.86 -0.04 -12.95
N ASP A 44 -10.68 -0.03 -14.01
CA ASP A 44 -10.98 1.17 -14.79
C ASP A 44 -11.68 2.24 -13.96
N PHE A 45 -12.58 1.83 -13.05
CA PHE A 45 -13.20 2.73 -12.09
C PHE A 45 -12.18 3.34 -11.12
N VAL A 46 -11.30 2.53 -10.53
CA VAL A 46 -10.28 3.04 -9.60
C VAL A 46 -9.33 4.01 -10.32
N GLU A 47 -9.00 3.76 -11.59
CA GLU A 47 -8.15 4.66 -12.38
C GLU A 47 -8.86 5.97 -12.80
N SER A 48 -10.16 5.91 -13.09
CA SER A 48 -10.95 7.05 -13.56
C SER A 48 -11.53 7.91 -12.44
N ASN A 49 -11.67 7.37 -11.22
CA ASN A 49 -12.17 8.09 -10.05
C ASN A 49 -11.00 8.65 -9.22
N SER A 50 -10.93 9.97 -9.06
CA SER A 50 -9.83 10.64 -8.35
C SER A 50 -9.71 10.21 -6.89
N ASP A 51 -10.82 9.98 -6.22
CA ASP A 51 -10.87 9.67 -4.80
C ASP A 51 -10.48 8.21 -4.56
N ALA A 52 -10.98 7.29 -5.39
CA ALA A 52 -10.58 5.89 -5.38
C ALA A 52 -9.09 5.74 -5.72
N LEU A 53 -8.59 6.47 -6.73
CA LEU A 53 -7.17 6.47 -7.09
C LEU A 53 -6.29 7.03 -5.96
N ALA A 54 -6.73 8.11 -5.30
CA ALA A 54 -6.02 8.69 -4.18
C ALA A 54 -6.00 7.73 -2.98
N ALA A 55 -7.12 7.10 -2.66
CA ALA A 55 -7.24 6.08 -1.63
C ALA A 55 -6.33 4.88 -1.93
N TYR A 56 -6.33 4.37 -3.17
CA TYR A 56 -5.48 3.28 -3.60
C TYR A 56 -3.99 3.62 -3.44
N ARG A 57 -3.55 4.79 -3.93
CA ARG A 57 -2.16 5.23 -3.82
C ARG A 57 -1.73 5.40 -2.37
N LYS A 58 -2.61 5.98 -1.53
CA LYS A 58 -2.36 6.16 -0.10
C LYS A 58 -2.26 4.82 0.62
N GLY A 59 -3.17 3.88 0.35
CA GLY A 59 -3.15 2.56 0.96
C GLY A 59 -1.89 1.77 0.59
N LYS A 60 -1.48 1.81 -0.68
CA LYS A 60 -0.21 1.18 -1.11
C LYS A 60 0.99 1.77 -0.38
N PHE A 61 1.01 3.09 -0.18
CA PHE A 61 2.06 3.73 0.59
C PHE A 61 2.04 3.28 2.05
N THR A 62 0.86 3.20 2.69
CA THR A 62 0.70 2.67 4.05
C THR A 62 1.27 1.24 4.15
N PHE A 63 0.89 0.34 3.23
CA PHE A 63 1.41 -1.02 3.18
C PHE A 63 2.94 -1.05 3.10
N LYS A 64 3.53 -0.32 2.14
CA LYS A 64 5.00 -0.22 1.98
C LYS A 64 5.65 0.31 3.26
N ARG A 65 5.08 1.36 3.87
CA ARG A 65 5.58 1.99 5.10
C ARG A 65 5.56 1.01 6.25
N ASP A 66 4.47 0.28 6.43
CA ASP A 66 4.30 -0.62 7.56
C ASP A 66 5.17 -1.88 7.38
N LEU A 67 5.33 -2.37 6.15
CA LEU A 67 6.34 -3.37 5.82
C LEU A 67 7.76 -2.87 6.15
N MET A 68 8.10 -1.63 5.79
CA MET A 68 9.41 -1.03 6.09
C MET A 68 9.65 -0.87 7.60
N LYS A 69 8.61 -0.59 8.41
CA LYS A 69 8.72 -0.55 9.87
C LYS A 69 9.08 -1.89 10.48
N THR A 70 8.78 -3.01 9.81
CA THR A 70 9.21 -4.35 10.27
C THR A 70 10.70 -4.60 10.02
N ALA A 71 11.35 -3.79 9.18
CA ALA A 71 12.76 -3.94 8.86
C ALA A 71 13.65 -3.58 10.06
N LYS A 72 14.39 -4.57 10.56
CA LYS A 72 15.36 -4.40 11.65
C LYS A 72 16.81 -4.34 11.16
N THR A 73 17.05 -4.63 9.88
CA THR A 73 18.39 -4.67 9.30
C THR A 73 18.38 -4.10 7.89
N LYS A 74 19.55 -3.63 7.43
CA LYS A 74 19.77 -3.22 6.03
C LYS A 74 19.49 -4.34 5.03
N GLY A 75 19.71 -5.60 5.43
CA GLY A 75 19.38 -6.77 4.59
C GLY A 75 17.87 -6.93 4.39
N THR A 76 17.08 -6.74 5.45
CA THR A 76 15.62 -6.79 5.39
C THR A 76 15.05 -5.65 4.55
N VAL A 77 15.64 -4.45 4.62
CA VAL A 77 15.22 -3.33 3.74
C VAL A 77 15.44 -3.65 2.27
N LYS A 78 16.58 -4.23 1.90
CA LYS A 78 16.81 -4.68 0.53
C LYS A 78 15.80 -5.72 0.08
N ALA A 79 15.53 -6.73 0.92
CA ALA A 79 14.53 -7.76 0.62
C ALA A 79 13.11 -7.17 0.45
N ILE A 80 12.74 -6.19 1.28
CA ILE A 80 11.47 -5.47 1.17
C ILE A 80 11.41 -4.62 -0.11
N GLN A 81 12.50 -3.93 -0.46
CA GLN A 81 12.60 -3.17 -1.71
C GLN A 81 12.45 -4.08 -2.94
N GLU A 82 13.11 -5.24 -2.93
CA GLU A 82 12.99 -6.26 -3.97
C GLU A 82 11.56 -6.82 -4.06
N LEU A 83 10.91 -7.05 -2.91
CA LEU A 83 9.53 -7.56 -2.85
C LEU A 83 8.49 -6.55 -3.35
N ILE A 84 8.69 -5.26 -3.07
CA ILE A 84 7.83 -4.18 -3.56
C ILE A 84 8.05 -3.96 -5.08
N GLY A 85 9.22 -4.32 -5.60
CA GLY A 85 9.56 -4.18 -7.03
C GLY A 85 9.77 -2.72 -7.47
N ASP A 86 9.85 -1.79 -6.52
CA ASP A 86 10.08 -0.38 -6.80
C ASP A 86 11.57 -0.06 -6.85
N ASP A 87 11.94 0.86 -7.74
CA ASP A 87 13.28 1.44 -7.77
C ASP A 87 13.59 2.14 -6.43
N SER A 88 14.74 1.84 -5.84
CA SER A 88 15.14 2.34 -4.53
C SER A 88 15.16 3.87 -4.45
N SER A 89 15.46 4.56 -5.55
CA SER A 89 15.44 6.02 -5.64
C SER A 89 14.01 6.57 -5.62
N LYS A 90 13.06 5.92 -6.31
CA LYS A 90 11.64 6.29 -6.29
C LYS A 90 11.04 6.06 -4.91
N LEU A 91 11.33 4.92 -4.30
CA LEU A 91 10.84 4.58 -2.96
C LEU A 91 11.35 5.58 -1.92
N SER A 92 12.62 5.98 -2.00
CA SER A 92 13.20 6.99 -1.10
C SER A 92 12.53 8.36 -1.22
N VAL A 93 12.18 8.79 -2.45
CA VAL A 93 11.44 10.04 -2.69
C VAL A 93 10.01 9.96 -2.17
N GLU A 94 9.33 8.84 -2.39
CA GLU A 94 7.96 8.59 -1.92
C GLU A 94 7.88 8.61 -0.39
N PHE A 95 8.82 7.92 0.28
CA PHE A 95 8.92 7.91 1.74
C PHE A 95 9.30 9.28 2.33
N LYS A 96 10.25 10.01 1.73
CA LYS A 96 10.54 11.38 2.17
C LYS A 96 9.33 12.31 2.05
N ARG A 97 8.48 12.13 1.03
CA ARG A 97 7.26 12.94 0.84
C ARG A 97 6.14 12.55 1.81
N GLY A 98 5.96 11.26 2.07
CA GLY A 98 4.84 10.74 2.86
C GLY A 98 5.12 10.60 4.36
N ASP A 99 6.36 10.31 4.76
CA ASP A 99 6.75 9.99 6.15
C ASP A 99 7.91 10.87 6.67
N MET A 100 8.41 11.80 5.86
CA MET A 100 9.55 12.70 6.17
C MET A 100 10.88 11.98 6.48
N ARG A 101 10.93 10.66 6.28
CA ARG A 101 12.09 9.80 6.51
C ARG A 101 12.34 8.92 5.30
N THR A 102 13.59 8.57 5.06
CA THR A 102 13.98 7.53 4.10
C THR A 102 13.80 6.14 4.70
N PRO A 103 13.70 5.11 3.85
CA PRO A 103 13.74 3.72 4.30
C PRO A 103 14.90 3.40 5.25
N ASP A 104 16.08 3.95 5.00
CA ASP A 104 17.27 3.75 5.85
C ASP A 104 17.14 4.44 7.22
N GLU A 105 16.52 5.62 7.29
CA GLU A 105 16.28 6.36 8.55
C GLU A 105 15.25 5.65 9.46
N ILE A 106 14.31 4.90 8.87
CA ILE A 106 13.35 4.06 9.62
C ILE A 106 14.10 2.93 10.38
N ILE A 107 15.17 2.38 9.81
CA ILE A 107 15.97 1.33 10.47
C ILE A 107 16.67 1.88 11.72
N ILE A 108 17.29 3.06 11.62
CA ILE A 108 18.12 3.63 12.70
C ILE A 108 17.29 3.78 13.98
N THR A 109 16.07 4.32 13.85
CA THR A 109 15.16 4.50 14.99
C THR A 109 14.69 3.19 15.61
N ASN A 110 14.44 2.16 14.79
CA ASN A 110 14.04 0.83 15.27
C ASN A 110 15.18 0.05 15.94
N THR A 111 16.42 0.28 15.50
CA THR A 111 17.61 -0.41 16.04
C THR A 111 18.04 0.22 17.36
N GLU A 112 18.10 1.55 17.44
CA GLU A 112 18.48 2.28 18.67
C GLU A 112 17.48 2.09 19.82
N SER A 113 16.18 1.95 19.51
CA SER A 113 15.15 1.66 20.52
C SER A 113 15.32 0.29 21.17
N HIS A 114 15.91 -0.67 20.45
CA HIS A 114 16.12 -2.03 20.94
C HIS A 114 17.40 -2.19 21.78
N GLU A 115 18.41 -1.35 21.55
CA GLU A 115 19.65 -1.30 22.35
C GLU A 115 19.46 -0.59 23.69
N LYS A 116 18.51 0.35 23.81
CA LYS A 116 18.20 1.02 25.09
C LYS A 116 17.36 0.21 26.07
N SER A 117 16.78 -0.92 25.64
CA SER A 117 15.99 -1.83 26.50
C SER A 117 16.72 -3.12 26.89
N ARG A 118 18.03 -3.21 26.61
CA ARG A 118 18.92 -4.23 27.16
C ARG A 118 19.89 -3.58 28.13
#